data_AF-A0A738AN14-F1
#
_entry.id   AF-A0A738AN14-F1
#
_cell.length_a   1.000
_cell.length_b   1.000
_cell.length_c   1.000
_cell.angle_alpha   90.00
_cell.angle_beta   90.00
_cell.angle_gamma   90.00
#
_symmetry.space_group_name_H-M   'P 1'
#
loop_
_entity.id
_entity.type
_entity.pdbx_description
1 polymer ?
#
loop_
_entity_poly.entity_id
_entity_poly.type
_entity_poly.pdbx_seq_one_letter_code
_entity_poly.pdbx_strand_id
1 'polypeptide(L)'
;MASDINNSQIDLVGCKFISKQQALSLRKGFAKTGDVLLTHKATLGRTAIVPPLKTDFIMLTPQVTYYRVKDKNRINNHYLKYYFDTPDFQQTLANHGDAGSTRAYIGITAQHDLPVILPPINEQKAIASVLSSLDDKIDLLQRQNKTLESLANTMFRQWFVEGAPDDWETKPLSEVATFTNGLACQKFPAIPGKPSLPVLKIKELSNGISSGSDLATLASKKII
;
A
#
# COMPACT_ATOMS: atom_id res chain seq x y z
N MET A 1 -3.46 5.84 13.92
CA MET A 1 -3.94 4.93 12.85
C MET A 1 -3.16 3.63 12.98
N ALA A 2 -3.69 2.51 12.50
CA ALA A 2 -2.93 1.24 12.45
C ALA A 2 -2.03 1.26 11.20
N SER A 3 -0.95 2.05 11.26
CA SER A 3 -0.02 2.28 10.15
C SER A 3 0.83 1.07 9.82
N ASP A 4 1.02 0.16 10.78
CA ASP A 4 2.03 -0.89 10.70
C ASP A 4 1.48 -2.18 10.07
N ILE A 5 0.22 -2.15 9.61
CA ILE A 5 -0.40 -3.18 8.77
C ILE A 5 -0.65 -2.56 7.40
N ASN A 6 0.06 -3.03 6.37
CA ASN A 6 -0.10 -2.58 4.98
C ASN A 6 0.02 -3.78 4.04
N ASN A 7 -0.82 -3.83 3.00
CA ASN A 7 -0.77 -4.86 1.96
C ASN A 7 -0.67 -6.29 2.52
N SER A 8 -1.47 -6.63 3.55
CA SER A 8 -1.46 -7.93 4.21
C SER A 8 -0.21 -8.27 5.05
N GLN A 9 0.75 -7.35 5.15
CA GLN A 9 1.99 -7.52 5.88
C GLN A 9 2.03 -6.64 7.14
N ILE A 10 2.85 -7.07 8.10
CA ILE A 10 3.12 -6.35 9.34
C ILE A 10 4.53 -5.78 9.28
N ASP A 11 4.68 -4.47 9.49
CA ASP A 11 5.98 -3.87 9.70
C ASP A 11 6.45 -4.14 11.14
N LEU A 12 7.47 -5.00 11.27
CA LEU A 12 8.09 -5.34 12.55
C LEU A 12 9.40 -4.57 12.80
N VAL A 13 9.85 -3.75 11.85
CA VAL A 13 11.13 -3.03 11.90
C VAL A 13 10.90 -1.55 12.15
N GLY A 14 10.00 -0.93 11.39
CA GLY A 14 9.66 0.50 11.50
C GLY A 14 8.59 0.83 12.53
N CYS A 15 8.06 -0.18 13.24
CA CYS A 15 7.00 0.02 14.23
C CYS A 15 7.51 0.53 15.58
N LYS A 16 6.58 0.89 16.46
CA LYS A 16 6.91 1.35 17.82
C LYS A 16 7.17 0.17 18.74
N PHE A 17 8.25 0.26 19.51
CA PHE A 17 8.64 -0.74 20.49
C PHE A 17 8.24 -0.32 21.90
N ILE A 18 7.91 -1.31 22.74
CA ILE A 18 7.78 -1.15 24.19
C ILE A 18 8.74 -2.11 24.89
N SER A 19 9.16 -1.77 26.10
CA SER A 19 10.04 -2.65 26.87
C SER A 19 9.31 -3.92 27.30
N LYS A 20 10.05 -5.01 27.54
CA LYS A 20 9.48 -6.27 28.04
C LYS A 20 8.77 -6.07 29.39
N GLN A 21 9.32 -5.23 30.27
CA GLN A 21 8.69 -4.90 31.56
C GLN A 21 7.34 -4.19 31.36
N GLN A 22 7.25 -3.25 30.42
CA GLN A 22 5.99 -2.58 30.09
C GLN A 22 4.99 -3.55 29.46
N ALA A 23 5.45 -4.47 28.60
CA ALA A 23 4.57 -5.49 28.04
C ALA A 23 3.97 -6.40 29.13
N LEU A 24 4.77 -6.80 30.12
CA LEU A 24 4.34 -7.67 31.21
C LEU A 24 3.34 -7.00 32.17
N SER A 25 3.24 -5.66 32.20
CA SER A 25 2.22 -4.97 32.98
C SER A 25 0.86 -4.88 32.28
N LEU A 26 0.80 -5.21 30.98
CA LEU A 26 -0.41 -5.18 30.17
C LEU A 26 -1.21 -6.47 30.30
N ARG A 27 -2.53 -6.39 30.09
CA ARG A 27 -3.45 -7.53 30.24
C ARG A 27 -3.94 -8.12 28.92
N LYS A 28 -3.79 -7.42 27.81
CA LYS A 28 -4.32 -7.81 26.49
C LYS A 28 -3.45 -7.27 25.35
N GLY A 29 -3.63 -7.83 24.16
CA GLY A 29 -2.92 -7.43 22.95
C GLY A 29 -1.71 -8.29 22.58
N PHE A 30 -1.55 -9.46 23.21
CA PHE A 30 -0.43 -10.38 23.00
C PHE A 30 -0.66 -11.28 21.77
N ALA A 31 -0.45 -10.72 20.58
CA ALA A 31 -0.57 -11.46 19.32
C ALA A 31 0.66 -12.34 19.07
N LYS A 32 0.45 -13.53 18.53
CA LYS A 32 1.48 -14.56 18.31
C LYS A 32 1.54 -14.97 16.85
N THR A 33 2.65 -15.60 16.45
CA THR A 33 2.82 -16.21 15.13
C THR A 33 1.57 -16.98 14.70
N GLY A 34 1.07 -16.67 13.50
CA GLY A 34 -0.09 -17.30 12.89
C GLY A 34 -1.45 -16.71 13.26
N ASP A 35 -1.52 -15.77 14.22
CA ASP A 35 -2.76 -15.03 14.48
C ASP A 35 -3.15 -14.17 13.26
N VAL A 36 -4.45 -14.07 13.00
CA VAL A 36 -4.99 -13.18 11.96
C VAL A 36 -5.35 -11.84 12.60
N LEU A 37 -4.81 -10.75 12.08
CA LEU A 37 -5.08 -9.41 12.57
C LEU A 37 -6.19 -8.74 11.75
N LEU A 38 -7.00 -7.91 12.40
CA LEU A 38 -8.01 -7.06 11.77
C LEU A 38 -8.02 -5.67 12.43
N THR A 39 -7.90 -4.62 11.63
CA THR A 39 -8.04 -3.25 12.11
C THR A 39 -9.52 -2.87 12.22
N HIS A 40 -9.93 -2.37 13.38
CA HIS A 40 -11.34 -2.14 13.71
C HIS A 40 -11.65 -0.74 14.25
N LYS A 41 -10.66 0.18 14.23
CA LYS A 41 -10.83 1.56 14.69
C LYS A 41 -10.00 2.53 13.86
N ALA A 42 -10.63 3.61 13.41
CA ALA A 42 -10.07 4.66 12.55
C ALA A 42 -9.70 4.19 11.13
N THR A 43 -8.87 3.15 11.02
CA THR A 43 -8.66 2.41 9.79
C THR A 43 -9.40 1.09 9.96
N LEU A 44 -10.43 0.85 9.14
CA LEU A 44 -11.19 -0.39 9.15
C LEU A 44 -10.67 -1.33 8.06
N GLY A 45 -10.74 -2.63 8.34
CA GLY A 45 -10.68 -3.65 7.30
C GLY A 45 -9.30 -4.12 6.87
N ARG A 46 -8.21 -3.50 7.32
CA ARG A 46 -6.86 -4.02 7.05
C ARG A 46 -6.63 -5.31 7.81
N THR A 47 -6.10 -6.30 7.12
CA THR A 47 -5.81 -7.62 7.65
C THR A 47 -4.33 -7.94 7.51
N ALA A 48 -3.83 -8.87 8.32
CA ALA A 48 -2.52 -9.50 8.14
C ALA A 48 -2.45 -10.80 8.93
N ILE A 49 -1.49 -11.66 8.61
CA ILE A 49 -1.12 -12.81 9.45
C ILE A 49 0.17 -12.45 10.17
N VAL A 50 0.23 -12.72 11.47
CA VAL A 50 1.46 -12.52 12.23
C VAL A 50 2.52 -13.51 11.72
N PRO A 51 3.64 -13.02 11.16
CA PRO A 51 4.68 -13.89 10.61
C PRO A 51 5.42 -14.62 11.74
N PRO A 52 6.31 -15.57 11.42
CA PRO A 52 7.21 -16.16 12.40
C PRO A 52 7.96 -15.10 13.21
N LEU A 53 7.66 -15.03 14.51
CA LEU A 53 8.28 -14.09 15.43
C LEU A 53 9.58 -14.64 16.03
N LYS A 54 10.54 -13.75 16.28
CA LYS A 54 11.73 -14.02 17.11
C LYS A 54 11.43 -13.93 18.61
N THR A 55 10.29 -13.34 18.97
CA THR A 55 9.80 -13.17 20.34
C THR A 55 8.54 -14.00 20.57
N ASP A 56 8.14 -14.19 21.82
CA ASP A 56 6.94 -14.96 22.16
C ASP A 56 5.64 -14.34 21.63
N PHE A 57 5.62 -13.01 21.47
CA PHE A 57 4.48 -12.23 21.00
C PHE A 57 4.90 -10.83 20.50
N ILE A 58 3.98 -10.17 19.82
CA ILE A 58 3.96 -8.72 19.56
C ILE A 58 2.80 -8.08 20.31
N MET A 59 2.92 -6.79 20.62
CA MET A 59 1.88 -6.04 21.33
C MET A 59 1.04 -5.23 20.36
N LEU A 60 -0.26 -5.49 20.35
CA LEU A 60 -1.22 -4.75 19.55
C LEU A 60 -1.69 -3.49 20.28
N THR A 61 -1.86 -2.43 19.51
CA THR A 61 -2.59 -1.24 19.97
C THR A 61 -4.10 -1.51 20.01
N PRO A 62 -4.89 -0.69 20.72
CA PRO A 62 -6.33 -0.88 20.83
C PRO A 62 -7.13 -0.77 19.53
N GLN A 63 -6.50 -0.47 18.39
CA GLN A 63 -7.16 -0.38 17.08
C GLN A 63 -7.13 -1.69 16.29
N VAL A 64 -6.43 -2.71 16.80
CA VAL A 64 -6.20 -3.99 16.11
C VAL A 64 -6.65 -5.14 17.02
N THR A 65 -7.40 -6.07 16.45
CA THR A 65 -7.80 -7.32 17.10
C THR A 65 -7.00 -8.46 16.47
N TYR A 66 -6.53 -9.41 17.28
CA TYR A 66 -6.07 -10.70 16.78
C TYR A 66 -7.19 -11.75 16.87
N TYR A 67 -7.25 -12.63 15.88
CA TYR A 67 -8.09 -13.81 15.80
C TYR A 67 -7.18 -15.03 15.79
N ARG A 68 -7.19 -15.76 16.90
CA ARG A 68 -6.41 -17.00 17.05
C ARG A 68 -7.28 -18.20 16.76
N VAL A 69 -6.94 -18.94 15.72
CA VAL A 69 -7.61 -20.20 15.38
C VAL A 69 -7.43 -21.22 16.52
N LYS A 70 -8.54 -21.66 17.10
CA LYS A 70 -8.53 -22.66 18.19
C LYS A 70 -8.32 -24.08 17.68
N ASP A 71 -8.89 -24.40 16.51
CA ASP A 71 -8.83 -25.73 15.91
C ASP A 71 -8.42 -25.63 14.43
N LYS A 72 -7.18 -26.04 14.15
CA LYS A 72 -6.58 -26.01 12.81
C LYS A 72 -7.15 -27.07 11.85
N ASN A 73 -7.89 -28.04 12.37
CA ASN A 73 -8.60 -29.03 11.55
C ASN A 73 -9.96 -28.50 11.08
N ARG A 74 -10.45 -27.41 11.66
CA ARG A 74 -11.72 -26.77 11.28
C ARG A 74 -11.53 -25.48 10.50
N ILE A 75 -10.52 -24.68 10.85
CA ILE A 75 -10.26 -23.39 10.21
C ILE A 75 -8.79 -23.28 9.83
N ASN A 76 -8.52 -22.92 8.58
CA ASN A 76 -7.20 -22.49 8.14
C ASN A 76 -7.07 -20.96 8.37
N ASN A 77 -5.98 -20.52 8.99
CA ASN A 77 -5.76 -19.10 9.32
C ASN A 77 -5.52 -18.24 8.07
N HIS A 78 -4.85 -18.76 7.04
CA HIS A 78 -4.71 -18.06 5.76
C HIS A 78 -6.07 -17.90 5.08
N TYR A 79 -6.90 -18.94 5.06
CA TYR A 79 -8.28 -18.84 4.57
C TYR A 79 -9.05 -17.75 5.31
N LEU A 80 -9.01 -17.73 6.64
CA LEU A 80 -9.70 -16.71 7.44
C LEU A 80 -9.24 -15.29 7.09
N LYS A 81 -7.93 -15.08 6.92
CA LYS A 81 -7.38 -13.80 6.47
C LYS A 81 -7.93 -13.41 5.09
N TYR A 82 -7.88 -14.32 4.12
CA TYR A 82 -8.38 -14.05 2.78
C TYR A 82 -9.89 -13.83 2.74
N TYR A 83 -10.65 -14.54 3.57
CA TYR A 83 -12.07 -14.31 3.75
C TYR A 83 -12.32 -12.90 4.28
N PHE A 84 -11.53 -12.42 5.25
CA PHE A 84 -11.64 -11.04 5.71
C PHE A 84 -11.35 -10.02 4.61
N ASP A 85 -10.49 -10.34 3.64
CA ASP A 85 -10.20 -9.43 2.51
C ASP A 85 -11.30 -9.41 1.44
N THR A 86 -12.30 -10.29 1.52
CA THR A 86 -13.39 -10.33 0.53
C THR A 86 -14.24 -9.05 0.58
N PRO A 87 -14.75 -8.58 -0.57
CA PRO A 87 -15.65 -7.43 -0.61
C PRO A 87 -16.87 -7.58 0.32
N ASP A 88 -17.44 -8.78 0.39
CA ASP A 88 -18.62 -9.06 1.21
C ASP A 88 -18.33 -8.94 2.71
N PHE A 89 -17.19 -9.45 3.17
CA PHE A 89 -16.79 -9.29 4.57
C PHE A 89 -16.46 -7.83 4.88
N GLN A 90 -15.75 -7.14 3.99
CA GLN A 90 -15.41 -5.73 4.16
C GLN A 90 -16.65 -4.85 4.21
N GLN A 91 -17.65 -5.13 3.37
CA GLN A 91 -18.95 -4.45 3.40
C GLN A 91 -19.70 -4.75 4.71
N THR A 92 -19.71 -6.01 5.13
CA THR A 92 -20.30 -6.41 6.42
C THR A 92 -19.64 -5.66 7.58
N LEU A 93 -18.30 -5.59 7.59
CA LEU A 93 -17.52 -4.88 8.59
C LEU A 93 -17.83 -3.38 8.58
N ALA A 94 -17.94 -2.77 7.40
CA ALA A 94 -18.29 -1.36 7.24
C ALA A 94 -19.71 -1.07 7.78
N ASN A 95 -20.69 -1.91 7.44
CA ASN A 95 -22.07 -1.77 7.91
C ASN A 95 -22.18 -1.86 9.45
N HIS A 96 -21.38 -2.73 10.08
CA HIS A 96 -21.32 -2.81 11.55
C HIS A 96 -20.53 -1.66 12.18
N GLY A 97 -19.62 -1.05 11.42
CA GLY A 97 -18.74 0.03 11.87
C GLY A 97 -19.31 1.45 11.70
N ASP A 98 -20.44 1.58 10.99
CA ASP A 98 -21.03 2.86 10.55
C ASP A 98 -22.35 3.21 11.26
N ALA A 99 -22.41 2.98 12.57
CA ALA A 99 -23.55 3.37 13.41
C ALA A 99 -23.67 4.91 13.63
N GLY A 100 -23.41 5.73 12.60
CA GLY A 100 -23.57 7.20 12.64
C GLY A 100 -22.44 7.96 13.34
N SER A 101 -21.23 7.39 13.43
CA SER A 101 -20.08 7.99 14.11
C SER A 101 -19.12 8.65 13.13
N THR A 102 -18.59 9.84 13.46
CA THR A 102 -17.56 10.55 12.66
C THR A 102 -16.27 9.74 12.47
N ARG A 103 -16.08 8.65 13.23
CA ARG A 103 -14.94 7.73 13.09
C ARG A 103 -15.45 6.29 12.98
N ALA A 104 -15.07 5.63 11.90
CA ALA A 104 -15.36 4.23 11.66
C ALA A 104 -14.80 3.35 12.82
N TYR A 105 -15.67 2.58 13.47
CA TYR A 105 -15.35 1.80 14.67
C TYR A 105 -16.31 0.63 14.87
N ILE A 106 -15.76 -0.57 15.06
CA ILE A 106 -16.52 -1.74 15.50
C ILE A 106 -15.98 -2.26 16.84
N GLY A 107 -16.84 -2.27 17.85
CA GLY A 107 -16.48 -2.74 19.19
C GLY A 107 -16.15 -4.24 19.21
N ILE A 108 -15.29 -4.66 20.13
CA ILE A 108 -14.88 -6.07 20.28
C ILE A 108 -16.10 -6.98 20.48
N THR A 109 -17.10 -6.56 21.26
CA THR A 109 -18.33 -7.34 21.47
C THR A 109 -19.04 -7.63 20.16
N ALA A 110 -19.23 -6.61 19.30
CA ALA A 110 -19.87 -6.78 18.00
C ALA A 110 -19.03 -7.62 17.02
N GLN A 111 -17.70 -7.65 17.17
CA GLN A 111 -16.84 -8.52 16.38
C GLN A 111 -17.08 -10.01 16.62
N HIS A 112 -17.65 -10.40 17.78
CA HIS A 112 -17.97 -11.80 18.05
C HIS A 112 -19.09 -12.34 17.16
N ASP A 113 -19.97 -11.46 16.67
CA ASP A 113 -21.14 -11.83 15.86
C ASP A 113 -20.88 -11.69 14.35
N LEU A 114 -19.64 -11.37 13.94
CA LEU A 114 -19.29 -11.25 12.52
C LEU A 114 -19.43 -12.60 11.80
N PRO A 115 -20.24 -12.68 10.74
CA PRO A 115 -20.48 -13.93 10.04
C PRO A 115 -19.27 -14.36 9.21
N VAL A 116 -18.91 -15.64 9.32
CA VAL A 116 -17.84 -16.26 8.53
C VAL A 116 -18.36 -17.51 7.85
N ILE A 117 -18.20 -17.58 6.52
CA ILE A 117 -18.50 -18.77 5.74
C ILE A 117 -17.32 -19.73 5.85
N LEU A 118 -17.58 -20.99 6.18
CA LEU A 118 -16.53 -22.01 6.40
C LEU A 118 -16.80 -23.23 5.51
N PRO A 119 -16.18 -23.31 4.31
CA PRO A 119 -16.20 -24.53 3.52
C PRO A 119 -15.40 -25.65 4.21
N PRO A 120 -15.46 -26.91 3.73
CA PRO A 120 -14.65 -28.00 4.27
C PRO A 120 -13.16 -27.64 4.34
N ILE A 121 -12.46 -28.15 5.36
CA ILE A 121 -11.06 -27.76 5.63
C ILE A 121 -10.11 -27.96 4.44
N ASN A 122 -10.37 -28.97 3.59
CA ASN A 122 -9.58 -29.24 2.40
C ASN A 122 -9.76 -28.14 1.34
N GLU A 123 -10.98 -27.62 1.18
CA GLU A 123 -11.27 -26.51 0.29
C GLU A 123 -10.66 -25.21 0.80
N GLN A 124 -10.76 -24.94 2.11
CA GLN A 124 -10.07 -23.80 2.74
C GLN A 124 -8.56 -23.84 2.48
N LYS A 125 -7.92 -25.01 2.63
CA LYS A 125 -6.49 -25.20 2.37
C LYS A 125 -6.14 -24.99 0.89
N ALA A 126 -6.97 -25.46 -0.03
CA ALA A 126 -6.76 -25.27 -1.46
C ALA A 126 -6.82 -23.78 -1.84
N ILE A 127 -7.86 -23.06 -1.39
CA ILE A 127 -8.00 -21.61 -1.58
C ILE A 127 -6.80 -20.88 -1.00
N ALA A 128 -6.46 -21.17 0.26
CA ALA A 128 -5.35 -20.54 0.96
C ALA A 128 -4.02 -20.77 0.23
N SER A 129 -3.76 -21.97 -0.27
CA SER A 129 -2.52 -22.32 -0.97
C SER A 129 -2.33 -21.53 -2.26
N VAL A 130 -3.40 -21.34 -3.04
CA VAL A 130 -3.33 -20.58 -4.30
C VAL A 130 -3.07 -19.11 -4.00
N LEU A 131 -3.85 -18.52 -3.09
CA LEU A 131 -3.74 -17.10 -2.76
C LEU A 131 -2.41 -16.78 -2.06
N SER A 132 -1.91 -17.64 -1.18
CA SER A 132 -0.61 -17.45 -0.54
C SER A 132 0.53 -17.50 -1.53
N SER A 133 0.47 -18.40 -2.53
CA SER A 133 1.49 -18.46 -3.58
C SER A 133 1.53 -17.19 -4.43
N LEU A 134 0.38 -16.53 -4.63
CA LEU A 134 0.32 -15.25 -5.32
C LEU A 134 0.89 -14.11 -4.46
N ASP A 135 0.55 -14.06 -3.17
CA ASP A 135 1.11 -13.09 -2.23
C ASP A 135 2.64 -13.23 -2.13
N ASP A 136 3.16 -14.46 -2.05
CA ASP A 136 4.60 -14.73 -2.03
C ASP A 136 5.29 -14.23 -3.31
N LYS A 137 4.63 -14.37 -4.46
CA LYS A 137 5.15 -13.86 -5.74
C LYS A 137 5.13 -12.33 -5.79
N ILE A 138 4.09 -11.68 -5.27
CA ILE A 138 4.01 -10.23 -5.19
C ILE A 138 5.13 -9.69 -4.30
N ASP A 139 5.33 -10.28 -3.12
CA ASP A 139 6.41 -9.90 -2.20
C ASP A 139 7.80 -10.05 -2.84
N LEU A 140 8.03 -11.17 -3.54
CA LEU A 140 9.28 -11.39 -4.27
C LEU A 140 9.53 -10.32 -5.33
N LEU A 141 8.51 -9.99 -6.14
CA LEU A 141 8.62 -8.96 -7.17
C LEU A 141 8.86 -7.57 -6.59
N GLN A 142 8.22 -7.23 -5.47
CA GLN A 142 8.45 -5.96 -4.77
C GLN A 142 9.89 -5.87 -4.25
N ARG A 143 10.43 -6.94 -3.67
CA ARG A 143 11.83 -7.01 -3.25
C ARG A 143 12.80 -6.87 -4.43
N GLN A 144 12.53 -7.54 -5.55
CA GLN A 144 13.33 -7.42 -6.77
C GLN A 144 13.33 -5.99 -7.30
N ASN A 145 12.17 -5.33 -7.39
CA ASN A 145 12.08 -3.94 -7.82
C ASN A 145 12.93 -3.01 -6.94
N LYS A 146 12.86 -3.17 -5.61
CA LYS A 146 13.67 -2.38 -4.67
C LYS A 146 15.17 -2.60 -4.88
N THR A 147 15.60 -3.85 -5.13
CA THR A 147 17.00 -4.15 -5.45
C THR A 147 17.44 -3.52 -6.76
N LEU A 148 16.60 -3.59 -7.81
CA LEU A 148 16.88 -2.98 -9.11
C LEU A 148 16.99 -1.45 -9.01
N GLU A 149 16.08 -0.80 -8.27
CA GLU A 149 16.15 0.64 -8.01
C GLU A 149 17.45 1.03 -7.28
N SER A 150 17.83 0.25 -6.25
CA SER A 150 19.09 0.49 -5.55
C SER A 150 20.30 0.34 -6.47
N LEU A 151 20.32 -0.71 -7.30
CA LEU A 151 21.39 -0.94 -8.25
C LEU A 151 21.49 0.18 -9.28
N ALA A 152 20.35 0.63 -9.82
CA ALA A 152 20.29 1.74 -10.76
C ALA A 152 20.86 3.03 -10.14
N ASN A 153 20.47 3.35 -8.89
CA ASN A 153 21.02 4.50 -8.17
C ASN A 153 22.54 4.40 -7.96
N THR A 154 23.04 3.21 -7.58
CA THR A 154 24.48 2.97 -7.43
C THR A 154 25.21 3.14 -8.76
N MET A 155 24.70 2.56 -9.85
CA MET A 155 25.31 2.70 -11.17
C MET A 155 25.31 4.15 -11.66
N PHE A 156 24.20 4.88 -11.46
CA PHE A 156 24.12 6.28 -11.81
C PHE A 156 25.19 7.10 -11.09
N ARG A 157 25.33 6.90 -9.77
CA ARG A 157 26.36 7.58 -8.98
C ARG A 157 27.78 7.20 -9.42
N GLN A 158 28.01 5.92 -9.70
CA GLN A 158 29.30 5.44 -10.19
C GLN A 158 29.67 6.09 -11.52
N TRP A 159 28.74 6.22 -12.47
CA TRP A 159 29.05 6.72 -13.81
C TRP A 159 29.11 8.25 -13.90
N PHE A 160 28.20 8.95 -13.21
CA PHE A 160 28.05 10.40 -13.38
C PHE A 160 28.69 11.23 -12.26
N VAL A 161 29.12 10.60 -11.16
CA VAL A 161 29.67 11.32 -10.00
C VAL A 161 31.06 10.80 -9.64
N GLU A 162 31.19 9.52 -9.34
CA GLU A 162 32.46 8.97 -8.82
C GLU A 162 33.46 8.59 -9.91
N GLY A 163 32.97 8.09 -11.04
CA GLY A 163 33.76 7.72 -12.22
C GLY A 163 33.55 8.69 -13.38
N ALA A 164 33.13 9.92 -13.10
CA ALA A 164 33.06 10.96 -14.11
C ALA A 164 34.48 11.21 -14.66
N PRO A 165 34.70 11.14 -15.99
CA PRO A 165 35.97 11.45 -16.60
C PRO A 165 36.52 12.83 -16.20
N ASP A 166 37.84 12.95 -16.06
CA ASP A 166 38.49 14.20 -15.65
C ASP A 166 38.31 15.34 -16.66
N ASP A 167 37.96 15.02 -17.90
CA ASP A 167 37.69 15.99 -18.97
C ASP A 167 36.23 16.48 -19.00
N TRP A 168 35.39 16.04 -18.06
CA TRP A 168 34.02 16.56 -17.93
C TRP A 168 34.00 17.94 -17.27
N GLU A 169 33.33 18.88 -17.94
CA GLU A 169 33.23 20.26 -17.49
C GLU A 169 31.89 20.52 -16.76
N THR A 170 31.95 21.31 -15.68
CA THR A 170 30.74 21.82 -15.02
C THR A 170 30.34 23.15 -15.70
N LYS A 171 29.14 23.20 -16.28
CA LYS A 171 28.59 24.41 -16.91
C LYS A 171 27.22 24.77 -16.37
N PRO A 172 26.86 26.06 -16.33
CA PRO A 172 25.49 26.48 -16.13
C PRO A 172 24.57 25.88 -17.20
N LEU A 173 23.39 25.44 -16.77
CA LEU A 173 22.35 24.90 -17.66
C LEU A 173 22.02 25.84 -18.83
N SER A 174 22.07 27.16 -18.62
CA SER A 174 21.83 28.19 -19.66
C SER A 174 22.85 28.22 -20.79
N GLU A 175 24.03 27.63 -20.61
CA GLU A 175 25.04 27.52 -21.68
C GLU A 175 24.80 26.30 -22.57
N VAL A 176 24.12 25.27 -22.04
CA VAL A 176 23.91 24.00 -22.74
C VAL A 176 22.48 23.80 -23.24
N ALA A 177 21.51 24.57 -22.73
CA ALA A 177 20.11 24.46 -23.10
C ALA A 177 19.40 25.82 -23.07
N THR A 178 18.36 25.95 -23.90
CA THR A 178 17.42 27.06 -23.86
C THR A 178 16.22 26.68 -22.99
N PHE A 179 15.79 27.58 -22.11
CA PHE A 179 14.67 27.36 -21.20
C PHE A 179 13.50 28.23 -21.60
N THR A 180 12.34 27.60 -21.77
CA THR A 180 11.07 28.29 -22.00
C THR A 180 10.08 27.83 -20.95
N ASN A 181 9.48 28.78 -20.21
CA ASN A 181 8.42 28.45 -19.27
C ASN A 181 7.15 28.05 -20.02
N GLY A 182 6.43 27.06 -19.46
CA GLY A 182 5.12 26.66 -19.97
C GLY A 182 4.12 27.81 -19.93
N LEU A 183 3.20 27.84 -20.90
CA LEU A 183 2.14 28.83 -20.98
C LEU A 183 0.93 28.40 -20.13
N ALA A 184 0.16 29.39 -19.65
CA ALA A 184 -1.17 29.14 -19.10
C ALA A 184 -2.13 28.74 -20.24
N CYS A 185 -2.15 27.44 -20.58
CA CYS A 185 -2.94 26.89 -21.69
C CYS A 185 -4.46 27.08 -21.56
N GLN A 186 -4.97 27.53 -20.40
CA GLN A 186 -6.37 27.97 -20.22
C GLN A 186 -6.78 29.07 -21.21
N LYS A 187 -5.82 29.89 -21.68
CA LYS A 187 -6.06 30.94 -22.67
C LYS A 187 -6.14 30.42 -24.12
N PHE A 188 -5.85 29.13 -24.34
CA PHE A 188 -5.79 28.51 -25.65
C PHE A 188 -6.57 27.18 -25.67
N PRO A 189 -7.88 27.17 -25.36
CA PRO A 189 -8.66 25.95 -25.28
C PRO A 189 -8.69 25.21 -26.64
N ALA A 190 -8.95 23.91 -26.60
CA ALA A 190 -9.22 23.13 -27.81
C ALA A 190 -10.46 23.67 -28.54
N ILE A 191 -10.28 23.96 -29.82
CA ILE A 191 -11.34 24.45 -30.70
C ILE A 191 -11.75 23.27 -31.59
N PRO A 192 -13.05 22.90 -31.63
CA PRO A 192 -13.53 21.83 -32.50
C PRO A 192 -13.13 22.06 -33.96
N GLY A 193 -12.64 21.01 -34.61
CA GLY A 193 -12.22 21.06 -36.01
C GLY A 193 -10.86 21.73 -36.26
N LYS A 194 -10.14 22.17 -35.22
CA LYS A 194 -8.76 22.68 -35.35
C LYS A 194 -7.74 21.69 -34.76
N PRO A 195 -6.51 21.65 -35.32
CA PRO A 195 -5.42 20.89 -34.73
C PRO A 195 -5.14 21.35 -33.28
N SER A 196 -5.07 20.39 -32.37
CA SER A 196 -4.78 20.62 -30.95
C SER A 196 -3.72 19.66 -30.45
N LEU A 197 -3.03 20.06 -29.38
CA LEU A 197 -1.98 19.28 -28.72
C LEU A 197 -2.35 19.05 -27.25
N PRO A 198 -1.90 17.93 -26.65
CA PRO A 198 -2.07 17.69 -25.23
C PRO A 198 -1.28 18.70 -24.38
N VAL A 199 -1.93 19.19 -23.33
CA VAL A 199 -1.33 20.06 -22.33
C VAL A 199 -0.70 19.19 -21.25
N LEU A 200 0.63 19.27 -21.13
CA LEU A 200 1.37 18.57 -20.09
C LEU A 200 1.32 19.37 -18.78
N LYS A 201 0.62 18.85 -17.76
CA LYS A 201 0.66 19.40 -16.39
C LYS A 201 1.33 18.40 -15.46
N ILE A 202 1.43 18.77 -14.17
CA ILE A 202 1.98 17.89 -13.12
C ILE A 202 1.32 16.51 -13.13
N LYS A 203 -0.01 16.47 -13.33
CA LYS A 203 -0.76 15.21 -13.41
C LYS A 203 -0.28 14.32 -14.56
N GLU A 204 -0.08 14.88 -15.75
CA GLU A 204 0.38 14.16 -16.94
C GLU A 204 1.87 13.80 -16.86
N LEU A 205 2.69 14.58 -16.16
CA LEU A 205 4.08 14.20 -15.87
C LEU A 205 4.14 12.90 -15.06
N SER A 206 3.22 12.72 -14.10
CA SER A 206 3.16 11.51 -13.28
C SER A 206 2.46 10.34 -13.97
N ASN A 207 1.40 10.60 -14.74
CA ASN A 207 0.49 9.55 -15.23
C ASN A 207 0.55 9.34 -16.76
N GLY A 208 1.35 10.12 -17.48
CA GLY A 208 1.31 10.19 -18.94
C GLY A 208 0.10 10.95 -19.48
N ILE A 209 0.06 11.07 -20.80
CA ILE A 209 -1.03 11.73 -21.55
C ILE A 209 -2.16 10.74 -21.76
N SER A 210 -3.40 11.16 -21.50
CA SER A 210 -4.60 10.31 -21.61
C SER A 210 -5.74 11.03 -22.34
N SER A 211 -6.85 10.32 -22.58
CA SER A 211 -8.07 10.91 -23.15
C SER A 211 -8.71 11.99 -22.26
N GLY A 212 -8.40 12.00 -20.95
CA GLY A 212 -8.85 13.02 -20.02
C GLY A 212 -7.85 14.17 -19.81
N SER A 213 -6.78 14.23 -20.61
CA SER A 213 -5.83 15.33 -20.59
C SER A 213 -6.38 16.53 -21.35
N ASP A 214 -6.11 17.72 -20.84
CA ASP A 214 -6.53 18.94 -21.51
C ASP A 214 -5.82 19.07 -22.87
N LEU A 215 -6.53 19.65 -23.84
CA LEU A 215 -6.01 19.93 -25.16
C LEU A 215 -5.94 21.45 -25.38
N ALA A 216 -4.89 21.90 -26.07
CA ALA A 216 -4.71 23.29 -26.46
C ALA A 216 -4.60 23.42 -27.98
N THR A 217 -5.33 24.38 -28.56
CA THR A 217 -5.28 24.63 -30.01
C THR A 217 -3.99 25.35 -30.38
N LEU A 218 -3.39 24.97 -31.52
CA LEU A 218 -2.27 25.72 -32.09
C LEU A 218 -2.74 27.10 -32.55
N ALA A 219 -2.48 28.14 -31.77
CA ALA A 219 -2.69 29.53 -32.19
C ALA A 219 -1.48 30.01 -33.01
N SER A 220 -1.74 30.67 -34.13
CA SER A 220 -0.78 31.05 -35.19
C SER A 220 0.31 32.07 -34.79
N LYS A 221 0.59 32.28 -33.50
CA LYS A 221 1.64 33.18 -33.03
C LYS A 221 2.61 32.43 -32.11
N LYS A 222 3.79 32.13 -32.69
CA LYS A 222 5.07 31.75 -32.07
C LYS A 222 4.95 31.06 -30.71
N ILE A 223 4.81 29.74 -30.77
CA ILE A 223 5.26 28.84 -29.72
C ILE A 223 6.59 28.29 -30.23
N ILE A 224 7.68 29.04 -30.03
CA ILE A 224 9.07 28.55 -30.08
C ILE A 224 9.74 29.13 -28.85
#